data_AF-C3Z8D0-F1
#
_entry.id   AF-C3Z8D0-F1
#
_cell.length_a   1.000
_cell.length_b   1.000
_cell.length_c   1.000
_cell.angle_alpha   90.00
_cell.angle_beta   90.00
_cell.angle_gamma   90.00
#
_symmetry.space_group_name_H-M   'P 1'
#
loop_
_entity.id
_entity.type
_entity.pdbx_description
1 polymer ?
#
loop_
_entity_poly.entity_id
_entity_poly.type
_entity_poly.pdbx_seq_one_letter_code
_entity_poly.pdbx_strand_id
1 'polypeptide(L)'
;MTAIEQAERCVYITSIDTDDTTALHQRAIPKLCAEIIKCLPKWTKEKCSPKCPVLRWTEYKEAVMEVDPLVEEDFLKASSRYLNQIVEILLVSSTDEPIVVLEPNWLCTDVFGKVMAPENFPIHLRRREGIGIVTKEDIQKVFKDVADVDLLITLLQEFQLCHTFDGQEFIIPGLLTQTMPPEKWQPTADPAKTVYFGKQVQCADTTDMFSSGFFPRVQTRLMRQLKNRPLLWRDGAKCFDCNVESLIKLSPDGRAVNICVRSEQADKPSCRQILQLIENILTNELDECSPGTKTEERVLSARALREHREEVYSYSMDQIDKAKAEHFIVYHDILGFSEDVDDLLYGGRDDEEDEIGAVGNTTKQMIVGGNRNTIINPGEGSVVNVYHGAVGAVGQLQLEDHVSETSSDRLALE
;
A
#
# COMPACT_ATOMS: atom_id res chain seq x y z
N MET A 1 13.55 14.11 -9.19
CA MET A 1 12.91 13.34 -10.27
C MET A 1 11.43 13.40 -10.03
N THR A 2 10.71 13.68 -11.11
CA THR A 2 9.76 14.79 -11.21
C THR A 2 8.32 14.31 -11.10
N ALA A 3 7.45 15.18 -10.59
CA ALA A 3 5.98 15.09 -10.67
C ALA A 3 5.42 14.87 -12.10
N ILE A 4 6.30 14.84 -13.10
CA ILE A 4 6.07 14.49 -14.50
C ILE A 4 5.84 12.98 -14.68
N GLU A 5 6.44 12.10 -13.87
CA GLU A 5 6.23 10.64 -13.99
C GLU A 5 4.81 10.21 -13.58
N GLN A 6 4.11 11.00 -12.76
CA GLN A 6 2.69 10.80 -12.44
C GLN A 6 1.74 11.27 -13.55
N ALA A 7 2.20 12.11 -14.47
CA ALA A 7 1.42 12.64 -15.58
C ALA A 7 1.51 11.77 -16.86
N GLU A 8 2.46 10.84 -16.96
CA GLU A 8 2.64 9.98 -18.14
C GLU A 8 1.63 8.80 -18.22
N ARG A 9 0.67 8.73 -17.31
CA ARG A 9 -0.12 7.51 -17.02
C ARG A 9 -1.41 7.32 -17.83
N CYS A 10 -1.63 8.00 -18.95
CA CYS A 10 -2.97 8.00 -19.59
C CYS A 10 -3.02 7.75 -21.10
N VAL A 11 -2.00 7.08 -21.66
CA VAL A 11 -2.04 6.61 -23.05
C VAL A 11 -1.94 5.09 -23.11
N TYR A 12 -2.99 4.38 -22.69
CA TYR A 12 -3.28 3.03 -23.21
C TYR A 12 -4.80 2.85 -23.37
N ILE A 13 -5.21 2.82 -24.64
CA ILE A 13 -6.57 2.72 -25.13
C ILE A 13 -7.04 1.26 -24.98
N THR A 14 -8.10 1.02 -24.20
CA THR A 14 -8.88 -0.21 -24.32
C THR A 14 -9.87 -0.08 -25.47
N SER A 15 -9.73 -0.97 -26.45
CA SER A 15 -10.73 -1.18 -27.50
C SER A 15 -12.04 -1.62 -26.85
N ILE A 16 -13.13 -0.89 -27.09
CA ILE A 16 -14.47 -1.29 -26.68
C ILE A 16 -15.36 -1.27 -27.92
N ASP A 17 -16.02 -2.41 -28.15
CA ASP A 17 -16.99 -2.65 -29.21
C ASP A 17 -18.04 -1.54 -29.29
N THR A 18 -18.28 -1.07 -30.51
CA THR A 18 -19.09 0.10 -30.83
C THR A 18 -20.58 -0.22 -30.78
N ASP A 19 -21.25 0.29 -29.76
CA ASP A 19 -22.69 0.59 -29.77
C ASP A 19 -22.88 2.09 -30.15
N ASP A 20 -23.91 2.42 -30.91
CA ASP A 20 -24.10 3.77 -31.50
C ASP A 20 -24.24 4.89 -30.45
N THR A 21 -24.71 4.55 -29.24
CA THR A 21 -24.81 5.44 -28.08
C THR A 21 -23.44 5.79 -27.50
N THR A 22 -22.47 4.87 -27.55
CA THR A 22 -21.10 5.07 -27.04
C THR A 22 -20.30 5.97 -27.97
N ALA A 23 -20.52 5.87 -29.29
CA ALA A 23 -19.88 6.71 -30.30
C ALA A 23 -20.31 8.19 -30.22
N LEU A 24 -21.58 8.45 -29.87
CA LEU A 24 -22.09 9.82 -29.70
C LEU A 24 -21.49 10.48 -28.44
N HIS A 25 -21.41 9.74 -27.33
CA HIS A 25 -20.75 10.17 -26.10
C HIS A 25 -19.27 10.48 -26.31
N GLN A 26 -18.54 9.63 -27.05
CA GLN A 26 -17.12 9.83 -27.36
C GLN A 26 -16.84 11.13 -28.14
N ARG A 27 -17.79 11.60 -28.98
CA ARG A 27 -17.65 12.88 -29.71
C ARG A 27 -18.09 14.10 -28.91
N ALA A 28 -18.90 13.90 -27.87
CA ALA A 28 -19.39 14.97 -27.01
C ALA A 28 -18.42 15.29 -25.86
N ILE A 29 -17.74 14.29 -25.30
CA ILE A 29 -16.77 14.48 -24.20
C ILE A 29 -15.74 15.57 -24.52
N PRO A 30 -15.04 15.56 -25.68
CA PRO A 30 -14.05 16.60 -25.98
C PRO A 30 -14.64 18.01 -26.04
N LYS A 31 -15.92 18.15 -26.41
CA LYS A 31 -16.59 19.46 -26.47
C LYS A 31 -16.80 20.02 -25.07
N LEU A 32 -17.39 19.24 -24.16
CA LEU A 32 -17.58 19.66 -22.78
C LEU A 32 -16.23 19.94 -22.10
N CYS A 33 -15.25 19.07 -22.31
CA CYS A 33 -13.89 19.26 -21.80
C CYS A 33 -13.27 20.59 -22.26
N ALA A 34 -13.40 20.93 -23.54
CA ALA A 34 -12.89 22.18 -24.08
C ALA A 34 -13.58 23.41 -23.49
N GLU A 35 -14.89 23.35 -23.23
CA GLU A 35 -15.60 24.45 -22.56
C GLU A 35 -15.19 24.57 -21.08
N ILE A 36 -15.04 23.45 -20.37
CA ILE A 36 -14.53 23.42 -19.00
C ILE A 36 -13.15 24.09 -18.93
N ILE A 37 -12.19 23.68 -19.78
CA ILE A 37 -10.83 24.22 -19.81
C ILE A 37 -10.83 25.75 -20.00
N LYS A 38 -11.68 26.29 -20.88
CA LYS A 38 -11.81 27.75 -21.07
C LYS A 38 -12.29 28.46 -19.81
N CYS A 39 -13.10 27.79 -18.99
CA CYS A 39 -13.68 28.34 -17.77
C CYS A 39 -12.79 28.17 -16.53
N LEU A 40 -11.85 27.22 -16.49
CA LEU A 40 -10.97 26.96 -15.34
C LEU A 40 -10.31 28.23 -14.77
N PRO A 41 -9.72 29.15 -15.58
CA PRO A 41 -9.09 30.36 -15.05
C PRO A 41 -10.09 31.32 -14.39
N LYS A 42 -11.34 31.32 -14.86
CA LYS A 42 -12.43 32.13 -14.29
C LYS A 42 -12.88 31.52 -12.96
N TRP A 43 -13.16 30.22 -12.94
CA TRP A 43 -13.60 29.51 -11.73
C TRP A 43 -12.56 29.58 -10.61
N THR A 44 -11.28 29.46 -10.96
CA THR A 44 -10.18 29.60 -9.99
C THR A 44 -10.16 30.99 -9.32
N LYS A 45 -10.59 32.04 -10.02
CA LYS A 45 -10.63 33.41 -9.47
C LYS A 45 -11.92 33.73 -8.71
N GLU A 46 -13.05 33.22 -9.21
CA GLU A 46 -14.38 33.65 -8.74
C GLU A 46 -15.03 32.65 -7.77
N LYS A 47 -14.67 31.37 -7.85
CA LYS A 47 -15.32 30.27 -7.10
C LYS A 47 -14.38 29.61 -6.08
N CYS A 48 -13.06 29.77 -6.23
CA CYS A 48 -12.08 29.25 -5.29
C CYS A 48 -11.57 30.33 -4.33
N SER A 49 -10.97 29.90 -3.22
CA SER A 49 -10.17 30.81 -2.40
C SER A 49 -8.91 31.24 -3.18
N PRO A 50 -8.42 32.50 -3.05
CA PRO A 50 -7.34 33.03 -3.90
C PRO A 50 -6.03 32.25 -3.93
N LYS A 51 -5.79 31.39 -2.94
CA LYS A 51 -4.57 30.58 -2.79
C LYS A 51 -4.81 29.08 -2.83
N CYS A 52 -6.07 28.65 -2.98
CA CYS A 52 -6.50 27.25 -2.94
C CYS A 52 -7.44 27.00 -4.13
N PRO A 53 -6.89 26.63 -5.31
CA PRO A 53 -7.62 26.41 -6.56
C PRO A 53 -8.32 25.05 -6.57
N VAL A 54 -9.16 24.81 -5.55
CA VAL A 54 -9.83 23.53 -5.31
C VAL A 54 -11.32 23.78 -5.15
N LEU A 55 -12.13 22.87 -5.70
CA LEU A 55 -13.57 22.79 -5.50
C LEU A 55 -13.95 21.39 -4.99
N ARG A 56 -15.03 21.33 -4.21
CA ARG A 56 -15.76 20.08 -3.98
C ARG A 56 -16.53 19.68 -5.23
N TRP A 57 -16.85 18.40 -5.39
CA TRP A 57 -17.55 17.89 -6.56
C TRP A 57 -18.87 18.63 -6.86
N THR A 58 -19.66 18.93 -5.82
CA THR A 58 -20.92 19.67 -5.94
C THR A 58 -20.68 21.08 -6.48
N GLU A 59 -19.70 21.81 -5.95
CA GLU A 59 -19.35 23.17 -6.41
C GLU A 59 -18.83 23.16 -7.86
N TYR A 60 -18.03 22.14 -8.21
CA TYR A 60 -17.54 21.95 -9.57
C TYR A 60 -18.70 21.62 -10.53
N LYS A 61 -19.64 20.75 -10.13
CA LYS A 61 -20.83 20.42 -10.92
C LYS A 61 -21.69 21.66 -11.17
N GLU A 62 -21.94 22.46 -10.13
CA GLU A 62 -22.66 23.73 -10.25
C GLU A 62 -21.96 24.69 -11.23
N ALA A 63 -20.63 24.78 -11.16
CA ALA A 63 -19.85 25.58 -12.09
C ALA A 63 -19.98 25.12 -13.55
N VAL A 64 -20.02 23.80 -13.78
CA VAL A 64 -20.22 23.23 -15.12
C VAL A 64 -21.65 23.43 -15.62
N MET A 65 -22.65 23.38 -14.73
CA MET A 65 -24.05 23.65 -15.08
C MET A 65 -24.30 25.09 -15.56
N GLU A 66 -23.43 26.05 -15.23
CA GLU A 66 -23.48 27.40 -15.82
C GLU A 66 -23.09 27.42 -17.31
N VAL A 67 -22.32 26.42 -17.75
CA VAL A 67 -21.86 26.24 -19.13
C VAL A 67 -22.81 25.35 -19.91
N ASP A 68 -23.23 24.23 -19.31
CA ASP A 68 -24.20 23.29 -19.85
C ASP A 68 -25.25 22.91 -18.78
N PRO A 69 -26.41 23.61 -18.76
CA PRO A 69 -27.45 23.37 -17.77
C PRO A 69 -28.09 21.98 -17.82
N LEU A 70 -27.88 21.23 -18.92
CA LEU A 70 -28.46 19.90 -19.14
C LEU A 70 -27.43 18.79 -18.99
N VAL A 71 -26.23 19.10 -18.48
CA VAL A 71 -25.17 18.12 -18.29
C VAL A 71 -25.61 17.00 -17.33
N GLU A 72 -25.59 15.78 -17.84
CA GLU A 72 -25.84 14.59 -17.02
C GLU A 72 -24.62 14.25 -16.17
N GLU A 73 -24.85 13.73 -14.96
CA GLU A 73 -23.77 13.52 -13.99
C GLU A 73 -22.75 12.46 -14.45
N ASP A 74 -23.21 11.37 -15.06
CA ASP A 74 -22.31 10.31 -15.55
C ASP A 74 -21.44 10.82 -16.71
N PHE A 75 -22.01 11.67 -17.57
CA PHE A 75 -21.28 12.33 -18.64
C PHE A 75 -20.25 13.34 -18.11
N LEU A 76 -20.61 14.09 -17.06
CA LEU A 76 -19.66 14.97 -16.37
C LEU A 76 -18.53 14.19 -15.69
N LYS A 77 -18.83 13.06 -15.03
CA LYS A 77 -17.81 12.18 -14.44
C LYS A 77 -16.87 11.63 -15.50
N ALA A 78 -17.40 11.16 -16.64
CA ALA A 78 -16.58 10.69 -17.75
C ALA A 78 -15.68 11.79 -18.33
N SER A 79 -16.24 13.00 -18.53
CA SER A 79 -15.48 14.15 -19.03
C SER A 79 -14.41 14.62 -18.04
N SER A 80 -14.72 14.63 -16.75
CA SER A 80 -13.77 15.02 -15.69
C SER A 80 -12.66 13.98 -15.50
N ARG A 81 -12.97 12.68 -15.66
CA ARG A 81 -11.94 11.63 -15.73
C ARG A 81 -11.02 11.85 -16.93
N TYR A 82 -11.55 12.19 -18.11
CA TYR A 82 -10.72 12.53 -19.26
C TYR A 82 -9.81 13.74 -18.98
N LEU A 83 -10.34 14.82 -18.40
CA LEU A 83 -9.54 15.99 -18.02
C LEU A 83 -8.46 15.64 -16.98
N ASN A 84 -8.78 14.76 -16.01
CA ASN A 84 -7.84 14.24 -15.04
C ASN A 84 -6.71 13.44 -15.71
N GLN A 85 -7.04 12.62 -16.71
CA GLN A 85 -6.08 11.82 -17.46
C GLN A 85 -5.08 12.69 -18.24
N ILE A 86 -5.51 13.84 -18.76
CA ILE A 86 -4.62 14.80 -19.45
C ILE A 86 -4.05 15.87 -18.52
N VAL A 87 -4.33 15.79 -17.21
CA VAL A 87 -3.81 16.67 -16.15
C VAL A 87 -4.20 18.15 -16.36
N GLU A 88 -5.39 18.41 -16.91
CA GLU A 88 -5.98 19.76 -16.93
C GLU A 88 -6.65 20.09 -15.59
N ILE A 89 -7.19 19.07 -14.93
CA ILE A 89 -7.63 19.11 -13.52
C ILE A 89 -7.10 17.86 -12.83
N LEU A 90 -7.21 17.78 -11.50
CA LEU A 90 -7.05 16.51 -10.79
C LEU A 90 -8.32 16.17 -10.03
N LEU A 91 -8.88 15.00 -10.32
CA LEU A 91 -10.04 14.44 -9.64
C LEU A 91 -9.54 13.46 -8.58
N VAL A 92 -9.62 13.89 -7.32
CA VAL A 92 -9.18 13.12 -6.16
C VAL A 92 -10.41 12.52 -5.49
N SER A 93 -10.53 11.19 -5.53
CA SER A 93 -11.56 10.47 -4.77
C SER A 93 -11.33 10.68 -3.27
N SER A 94 -12.40 10.90 -2.52
CA SER A 94 -12.38 11.02 -1.05
C SER A 94 -13.62 10.32 -0.49
N THR A 95 -13.62 10.02 0.82
CA THR A 95 -14.67 9.25 1.49
C THR A 95 -16.05 9.91 1.44
N ASP A 96 -16.10 11.24 1.53
CA ASP A 96 -17.36 11.98 1.60
C ASP A 96 -17.80 12.45 0.21
N GLU A 97 -16.89 13.13 -0.49
CA GLU A 97 -17.15 13.72 -1.79
C GLU A 97 -15.84 13.94 -2.55
N PRO A 98 -15.79 13.66 -3.87
CA PRO A 98 -14.60 13.92 -4.67
C PRO A 98 -14.14 15.38 -4.60
N ILE A 99 -12.82 15.56 -4.61
CA ILE A 99 -12.17 16.86 -4.63
C ILE A 99 -11.66 17.11 -6.04
N VAL A 100 -11.92 18.31 -6.57
CA VAL A 100 -11.46 18.73 -7.89
C VAL A 100 -10.44 19.83 -7.74
N VAL A 101 -9.18 19.52 -8.04
CA VAL A 101 -8.09 20.52 -8.09
C VAL A 101 -8.07 21.11 -9.49
N LEU A 102 -8.39 22.39 -9.60
CA LEU A 102 -8.50 23.11 -10.87
C LEU A 102 -7.14 23.53 -11.45
N GLU A 103 -6.13 23.64 -10.59
CA GLU A 103 -4.76 23.97 -10.99
C GLU A 103 -3.78 22.92 -10.45
N PRO A 104 -3.48 21.86 -11.22
CA PRO A 104 -2.60 20.78 -10.78
C PRO A 104 -1.18 21.25 -10.37
N ASN A 105 -0.68 22.31 -10.97
CA ASN A 105 0.61 22.90 -10.62
C ASN A 105 0.66 23.39 -9.17
N TRP A 106 -0.44 23.90 -8.63
CA TRP A 106 -0.51 24.33 -7.23
C TRP A 106 -0.21 23.17 -6.26
N LEU A 107 -0.69 21.95 -6.54
CA LEU A 107 -0.32 20.78 -5.72
C LEU A 107 1.19 20.53 -5.76
N CYS A 108 1.80 20.65 -6.94
CA CYS A 108 3.22 20.36 -7.11
C CYS A 108 4.10 21.42 -6.42
N THR A 109 3.79 22.71 -6.59
CA THR A 109 4.61 23.83 -6.11
C THR A 109 4.31 24.19 -4.66
N ASP A 110 3.03 24.31 -4.33
CA ASP A 110 2.59 24.91 -3.08
C ASP A 110 2.25 23.90 -1.99
N VAL A 111 2.05 22.64 -2.36
CA VAL A 111 1.79 21.54 -1.44
C VAL A 111 2.98 20.58 -1.37
N PHE A 112 3.16 19.73 -2.38
CA PHE A 112 4.19 18.68 -2.40
C PHE A 112 5.60 19.26 -2.28
N GLY A 113 5.90 20.36 -2.98
CA GLY A 113 7.18 21.04 -2.90
C GLY A 113 7.55 21.45 -1.47
N LYS A 114 6.59 21.93 -0.68
CA LYS A 114 6.80 22.32 0.73
C LYS A 114 6.86 21.13 1.67
N VAL A 115 6.09 20.07 1.39
CA VAL A 115 6.13 18.81 2.16
C VAL A 115 7.50 18.14 2.02
N MET A 116 7.99 18.04 0.79
CA MET A 116 9.24 17.33 0.45
C MET A 116 10.47 18.25 0.50
N ALA A 117 10.29 19.51 0.91
CA ALA A 117 11.37 20.47 0.99
C ALA A 117 12.45 20.01 1.98
N PRO A 118 13.75 20.13 1.63
CA PRO A 118 14.83 19.85 2.56
C PRO A 118 14.88 20.89 3.68
N GLU A 119 15.52 20.58 4.80
CA GLU A 119 15.53 21.43 6.01
C GLU A 119 16.19 22.79 5.81
N ASN A 120 17.08 22.90 4.83
CA ASN A 120 17.70 24.16 4.44
C ASN A 120 16.78 25.06 3.59
N PHE A 121 15.57 24.59 3.24
CA PHE A 121 14.59 25.40 2.53
C PHE A 121 13.84 26.33 3.50
N PRO A 122 13.54 27.59 3.12
CA PRO A 122 12.93 28.56 4.03
C PRO A 122 11.58 28.13 4.63
N ILE A 123 10.83 27.30 3.89
CA ILE A 123 9.54 26.77 4.29
C ILE A 123 9.59 25.25 4.13
N HIS A 124 9.79 24.55 5.25
CA HIS A 124 9.79 23.08 5.29
C HIS A 124 8.97 22.59 6.48
N LEU A 125 8.41 21.39 6.35
CA LEU A 125 7.83 20.69 7.49
C LEU A 125 8.93 20.27 8.44
N ARG A 126 8.89 20.79 9.68
CA ARG A 126 9.78 20.32 10.74
C ARG A 126 9.36 18.93 11.14
N ARG A 127 10.35 18.06 11.29
CA ARG A 127 10.16 16.64 11.55
C ARG A 127 10.85 16.28 12.84
N ARG A 128 10.32 15.29 13.55
CA ARG A 128 11.10 14.60 14.57
C ARG A 128 12.21 13.81 13.86
N GLU A 129 13.46 14.04 14.24
CA GLU A 129 14.64 13.41 13.60
C GLU A 129 14.46 11.90 13.47
N GLY A 130 14.77 11.35 12.28
CA GLY A 130 14.76 9.92 11.99
C GLY A 130 13.39 9.29 11.68
N ILE A 131 12.33 9.71 12.39
CA ILE A 131 11.04 8.98 12.43
C ILE A 131 10.02 9.51 11.41
N GLY A 132 10.29 10.64 10.75
CA GLY A 132 9.41 11.18 9.70
C GLY A 132 8.00 11.55 10.19
N ILE A 133 7.84 11.80 11.50
CA ILE A 133 6.60 12.21 12.14
C ILE A 133 6.48 13.74 12.10
N VAL A 134 5.30 14.21 11.69
CA VAL A 134 4.89 15.61 11.62
C VAL A 134 3.55 15.76 12.33
N THR A 135 3.36 16.81 13.13
CA THR A 135 2.06 17.05 13.80
C THR A 135 1.10 17.83 12.92
N LYS A 136 -0.20 17.74 13.18
CA LYS A 136 -1.22 18.61 12.55
C LYS A 136 -0.89 20.09 12.72
N GLU A 137 -0.35 20.49 13.87
CA GLU A 137 0.07 21.86 14.14
C GLU A 137 1.25 22.29 13.25
N ASP A 138 2.22 21.41 13.02
CA ASP A 138 3.34 21.67 12.10
C ASP A 138 2.84 21.87 10.66
N ILE A 139 1.90 21.03 10.21
CA ILE A 139 1.25 21.16 8.90
C ILE A 139 0.50 22.50 8.83
N GLN A 140 -0.34 22.79 9.82
CA GLN A 140 -1.09 24.05 9.89
C GLN A 140 -0.15 25.27 9.83
N LYS A 141 0.97 25.22 10.55
CA LYS A 141 1.94 26.33 10.59
C LYS A 141 2.57 26.59 9.23
N VAL A 142 2.93 25.54 8.49
CA VAL A 142 3.55 25.64 7.16
C VAL A 142 2.54 26.04 6.09
N PHE A 143 1.32 25.53 6.18
CA PHE A 143 0.32 25.64 5.12
C PHE A 143 -0.86 26.59 5.42
N LYS A 144 -0.85 27.33 6.54
CA LYS A 144 -1.91 28.30 6.90
C LYS A 144 -2.25 29.30 5.80
N ASP A 145 -1.26 29.63 4.96
CA ASP A 145 -1.39 30.59 3.88
C ASP A 145 -1.63 29.92 2.52
N VAL A 146 -1.82 28.60 2.47
CA VAL A 146 -1.97 27.82 1.24
C VAL A 146 -3.42 27.34 1.11
N ALA A 147 -3.90 26.59 2.09
CA ALA A 147 -5.26 26.07 2.11
C ALA A 147 -5.67 25.68 3.53
N ASP A 148 -6.95 25.32 3.68
CA ASP A 148 -7.45 24.65 4.87
C ASP A 148 -6.62 23.38 5.19
N VAL A 149 -6.28 23.19 6.46
CA VAL A 149 -5.36 22.11 6.86
C VAL A 149 -6.00 20.73 6.71
N ASP A 150 -7.31 20.61 6.93
CA ASP A 150 -8.01 19.34 6.83
C ASP A 150 -8.11 18.91 5.37
N LEU A 151 -8.43 19.85 4.46
CA LEU A 151 -8.36 19.62 3.02
C LEU A 151 -6.96 19.16 2.58
N LEU A 152 -5.90 19.81 3.06
CA LEU A 152 -4.53 19.43 2.71
C LEU A 152 -4.17 18.05 3.24
N ILE A 153 -4.55 17.72 4.46
CA ILE A 153 -4.34 16.39 5.04
C ILE A 153 -5.05 15.34 4.19
N THR A 154 -6.31 15.57 3.83
CA THR A 154 -7.06 14.67 2.94
C THR A 154 -6.30 14.48 1.62
N LEU A 155 -5.86 15.56 0.97
CA LEU A 155 -5.10 15.47 -0.28
C LEU A 155 -3.80 14.66 -0.10
N LEU A 156 -2.99 14.97 0.92
CA LEU A 156 -1.74 14.26 1.19
C LEU A 156 -1.97 12.77 1.46
N GLN A 157 -3.07 12.42 2.12
CA GLN A 157 -3.49 11.05 2.29
C GLN A 157 -3.92 10.45 0.94
N GLU A 158 -4.81 11.06 0.17
CA GLU A 158 -5.26 10.47 -1.10
C GLU A 158 -4.11 10.27 -2.11
N PHE A 159 -3.09 11.13 -2.10
CA PHE A 159 -1.86 10.94 -2.87
C PHE A 159 -0.85 9.95 -2.26
N GLN A 160 -1.21 9.32 -1.14
CA GLN A 160 -0.44 8.33 -0.37
C GLN A 160 0.90 8.83 0.16
N LEU A 161 1.00 10.13 0.38
CA LEU A 161 2.21 10.76 0.90
C LEU A 161 2.31 10.63 2.42
N CYS A 162 1.18 10.52 3.11
CA CYS A 162 1.14 10.35 4.54
C CYS A 162 0.00 9.44 5.04
N HIS A 163 0.11 9.09 6.31
CA HIS A 163 -0.95 8.44 7.07
C HIS A 163 -0.92 8.85 8.54
N THR A 164 -2.04 8.67 9.24
CA THR A 164 -2.19 8.94 10.66
C THR A 164 -3.06 7.85 11.29
N PHE A 165 -2.78 7.53 12.56
CA PHE A 165 -3.58 6.60 13.36
C PHE A 165 -4.47 7.31 14.39
N ASP A 166 -4.20 8.58 14.67
CA ASP A 166 -4.86 9.36 15.73
C ASP A 166 -5.40 10.73 15.26
N GLY A 167 -5.15 11.10 13.99
CA GLY A 167 -5.54 12.39 13.42
C GLY A 167 -4.63 13.56 13.83
N GLN A 168 -3.58 13.32 14.61
CA GLN A 168 -2.70 14.35 15.16
C GLN A 168 -1.25 14.18 14.69
N GLU A 169 -0.71 12.96 14.74
CA GLU A 169 0.61 12.62 14.24
C GLU A 169 0.50 11.97 12.86
N PHE A 170 1.24 12.52 11.90
CA PHE A 170 1.30 12.06 10.52
C PHE A 170 2.69 11.51 10.22
N ILE A 171 2.74 10.31 9.67
CA ILE A 171 3.98 9.68 9.20
C ILE A 171 4.07 9.94 7.70
N ILE A 172 5.23 10.42 7.25
CA ILE A 172 5.54 10.65 5.84
C ILE A 172 6.67 9.68 5.43
N PRO A 173 6.34 8.50 4.86
CA PRO A 173 7.34 7.46 4.63
C PRO A 173 8.48 7.89 3.70
N GLY A 174 8.18 8.73 2.71
CA GLY A 174 9.19 9.27 1.78
C GLY A 174 10.24 10.19 2.42
N LEU A 175 10.07 10.54 3.70
CA LEU A 175 11.00 11.37 4.46
C LEU A 175 11.72 10.60 5.59
N LEU A 176 11.52 9.29 5.70
CA LEU A 176 12.24 8.46 6.65
C LEU A 176 13.73 8.40 6.27
N THR A 177 14.61 8.64 7.24
CA THR A 177 16.07 8.61 7.04
C THR A 177 16.76 7.48 7.79
N GLN A 178 16.14 6.99 8.86
CA GLN A 178 16.66 5.88 9.67
C GLN A 178 16.60 4.57 8.89
N THR A 179 17.61 3.73 9.07
CA THR A 179 17.58 2.30 8.68
C THR A 179 17.00 1.48 9.83
N MET A 180 16.68 0.21 9.57
CA MET A 180 16.18 -0.69 10.61
C MET A 180 17.16 -0.79 11.80
N PRO A 181 16.73 -0.50 13.04
CA PRO A 181 17.55 -0.74 14.21
C PRO A 181 17.81 -2.25 14.40
N PRO A 182 19.02 -2.67 14.81
CA PRO A 182 19.39 -4.08 14.88
C PRO A 182 18.45 -4.88 15.78
N GLU A 183 17.97 -4.32 16.88
CA GLU A 183 17.09 -5.00 17.85
C GLU A 183 15.69 -5.32 17.33
N LYS A 184 15.28 -4.78 16.16
CA LYS A 184 13.92 -4.98 15.64
C LYS A 184 13.74 -6.30 14.90
N TRP A 185 14.81 -6.93 14.45
CA TRP A 185 14.78 -8.23 13.79
C TRP A 185 15.96 -9.09 14.25
N GLN A 186 15.77 -9.75 15.39
CA GLN A 186 16.77 -10.59 16.04
C GLN A 186 16.39 -12.07 15.96
N PRO A 187 17.35 -13.00 16.09
CA PRO A 187 17.06 -14.42 16.24
C PRO A 187 16.01 -14.69 17.32
N THR A 188 15.11 -15.63 17.02
CA THR A 188 14.08 -16.06 17.96
C THR A 188 14.67 -16.94 19.06
N ALA A 189 13.93 -17.13 20.16
CA ALA A 189 14.42 -17.91 21.30
C ALA A 189 14.70 -19.38 20.94
N ASP A 190 13.87 -19.96 20.06
CA ASP A 190 14.04 -21.31 19.52
C ASP A 190 14.00 -21.28 17.97
N PRO A 191 15.12 -20.99 17.31
CA PRO A 191 15.19 -20.91 15.84
C PRO A 191 14.88 -22.25 15.16
N ALA A 192 15.02 -23.38 15.86
CA ALA A 192 14.76 -24.70 15.31
C ALA A 192 13.25 -24.99 15.19
N LYS A 193 12.42 -24.42 16.07
CA LYS A 193 10.96 -24.53 16.01
C LYS A 193 10.27 -23.35 15.32
N THR A 194 11.02 -22.28 15.10
CA THR A 194 10.48 -21.10 14.43
C THR A 194 10.34 -21.37 12.95
N VAL A 195 9.14 -21.13 12.43
CA VAL A 195 8.87 -21.16 11.00
C VAL A 195 9.45 -19.91 10.34
N TYR A 196 10.18 -20.09 9.24
CA TYR A 196 10.67 -19.01 8.38
C TYR A 196 10.43 -19.36 6.93
N PHE A 197 9.82 -18.45 6.19
CA PHE A 197 9.78 -18.48 4.72
C PHE A 197 9.52 -17.08 4.20
N GLY A 198 9.57 -16.90 2.88
CA GLY A 198 9.32 -15.59 2.31
C GLY A 198 9.52 -15.55 0.82
N LYS A 199 9.14 -14.42 0.23
CA LYS A 199 9.26 -14.19 -1.20
C LYS A 199 10.01 -12.91 -1.50
N GLN A 200 10.48 -12.82 -2.73
CA GLN A 200 11.09 -11.63 -3.28
C GLN A 200 10.36 -11.27 -4.56
N VAL A 201 10.00 -9.99 -4.68
CA VAL A 201 9.54 -9.38 -5.92
C VAL A 201 10.72 -8.61 -6.49
N GLN A 202 11.24 -9.04 -7.63
CA GLN A 202 12.45 -8.47 -8.25
C GLN A 202 12.15 -7.92 -9.64
N CYS A 203 12.75 -6.81 -10.03
CA CYS A 203 12.74 -6.34 -11.42
C CYS A 203 13.34 -7.39 -12.35
N ALA A 204 12.61 -7.76 -13.40
CA ALA A 204 13.02 -8.78 -14.36
C ALA A 204 14.27 -8.36 -15.14
N ASP A 205 14.35 -7.08 -15.54
CA ASP A 205 15.53 -6.54 -16.19
C ASP A 205 16.58 -6.09 -15.16
N THR A 206 17.84 -6.37 -15.47
CA THR A 206 19.03 -5.85 -14.78
C THR A 206 19.16 -4.34 -14.78
N THR A 207 18.61 -3.66 -15.78
CA THR A 207 18.65 -2.20 -15.89
C THR A 207 17.46 -1.51 -15.23
N ASP A 208 16.42 -2.25 -14.88
CA ASP A 208 15.22 -1.72 -14.25
C ASP A 208 15.41 -1.56 -12.73
N MET A 209 14.75 -0.55 -12.17
CA MET A 209 14.63 -0.30 -10.73
C MET A 209 13.23 0.23 -10.40
N PHE A 210 12.80 0.03 -9.16
CA PHE A 210 11.56 0.66 -8.70
C PHE A 210 11.74 2.18 -8.59
N SER A 211 10.68 2.93 -8.89
CA SER A 211 10.68 4.38 -8.72
C SER A 211 10.88 4.76 -7.26
N SER A 212 11.49 5.91 -6.99
CA SER A 212 11.74 6.36 -5.61
C SER A 212 10.46 6.57 -4.78
N GLY A 213 9.31 6.73 -5.44
CA GLY A 213 8.00 6.86 -4.80
C GLY A 213 7.32 5.52 -4.49
N PHE A 214 7.77 4.41 -5.08
CA PHE A 214 7.13 3.10 -4.94
C PHE A 214 7.11 2.62 -3.49
N PHE A 215 8.28 2.50 -2.86
CA PHE A 215 8.37 1.91 -1.53
C PHE A 215 7.69 2.75 -0.43
N PRO A 216 7.81 4.10 -0.43
CA PRO A 216 7.01 4.95 0.46
C PRO A 216 5.50 4.72 0.37
N ARG A 217 4.98 4.47 -0.84
CA ARG A 217 3.55 4.18 -1.05
C ARG A 217 3.15 2.80 -0.53
N VAL A 218 3.99 1.79 -0.73
CA VAL A 218 3.84 0.48 -0.08
C VAL A 218 3.73 0.65 1.43
N GLN A 219 4.62 1.44 2.05
CA GLN A 219 4.56 1.71 3.48
C GLN A 219 3.26 2.41 3.90
N THR A 220 2.79 3.39 3.11
CA THR A 220 1.49 4.04 3.33
C THR A 220 0.32 3.06 3.25
N ARG A 221 0.34 2.12 2.30
CA ARG A 221 -0.68 1.07 2.18
C ARG A 221 -0.66 0.09 3.35
N LEU A 222 0.54 -0.32 3.77
CA LEU A 222 0.69 -1.17 4.96
C LEU A 222 0.07 -0.51 6.19
N MET A 223 0.32 0.79 6.39
CA MET A 223 -0.30 1.54 7.49
C MET A 223 -1.83 1.59 7.42
N ARG A 224 -2.41 1.68 6.21
CA ARG A 224 -3.87 1.75 6.01
C ARG A 224 -4.59 0.43 6.16
N GLN A 225 -3.98 -0.65 5.69
CA GLN A 225 -4.65 -1.94 5.54
C GLN A 225 -4.41 -2.87 6.72
N LEU A 226 -3.33 -2.68 7.47
CA LEU A 226 -3.02 -3.49 8.64
C LEU A 226 -3.76 -2.97 9.88
N LYS A 227 -4.25 -3.91 10.69
CA LYS A 227 -4.88 -3.61 11.98
C LYS A 227 -3.86 -3.02 12.97
N ASN A 228 -2.66 -3.57 12.98
CA ASN A 228 -1.59 -3.15 13.87
C ASN A 228 -0.68 -2.14 13.16
N ARG A 229 -0.30 -1.07 13.87
CA ARG A 229 0.61 -0.04 13.37
C ARG A 229 1.98 -0.67 13.03
N PRO A 230 2.40 -0.69 11.76
CA PRO A 230 3.71 -1.21 11.39
C PRO A 230 4.83 -0.29 11.89
N LEU A 231 6.01 -0.88 12.12
CA LEU A 231 7.24 -0.12 12.35
C LEU A 231 7.88 0.18 11.00
N LEU A 232 8.29 1.43 10.77
CA LEU A 232 8.79 1.87 9.47
C LEU A 232 10.21 2.45 9.58
N TRP A 233 10.97 2.28 8.50
CA TRP A 233 12.27 2.88 8.27
C TRP A 233 12.42 3.17 6.78
N ARG A 234 13.48 3.85 6.35
CA ARG A 234 13.64 4.33 4.97
C ARG A 234 13.46 3.22 3.92
N ASP A 235 14.02 2.05 4.19
CA ASP A 235 14.16 0.92 3.28
C ASP A 235 13.45 -0.35 3.79
N GLY A 236 12.47 -0.21 4.68
CA GLY A 236 11.66 -1.35 5.08
C GLY A 236 10.55 -1.07 6.09
N ALA A 237 9.84 -2.14 6.42
CA ALA A 237 8.75 -2.15 7.37
C ALA A 237 8.70 -3.46 8.15
N LYS A 238 8.29 -3.40 9.43
CA LYS A 238 7.97 -4.56 10.26
C LYS A 238 6.49 -4.55 10.54
N CYS A 239 5.82 -5.62 10.15
CA CYS A 239 4.42 -5.87 10.43
C CYS A 239 4.33 -7.01 11.45
N PHE A 240 3.28 -6.97 12.27
CA PHE A 240 3.02 -8.01 13.26
C PHE A 240 1.53 -8.25 13.35
N ASP A 241 1.14 -9.51 13.41
CA ASP A 241 -0.24 -9.94 13.65
C ASP A 241 -0.24 -11.15 14.56
N CYS A 242 -0.76 -10.99 15.78
CA CYS A 242 -0.76 -11.99 16.84
C CYS A 242 0.62 -12.65 17.04
N ASN A 243 0.81 -13.86 16.50
CA ASN A 243 1.99 -14.71 16.66
C ASN A 243 2.91 -14.73 15.42
N VAL A 244 2.67 -13.83 14.47
CA VAL A 244 3.39 -13.75 13.20
C VAL A 244 4.04 -12.39 13.07
N GLU A 245 5.29 -12.39 12.65
CA GLU A 245 6.01 -11.18 12.26
C GLU A 245 6.39 -11.24 10.78
N SER A 246 6.30 -10.09 10.11
CA SER A 246 6.77 -9.92 8.74
C SER A 246 7.76 -8.77 8.66
N LEU A 247 8.85 -8.98 7.95
CA LEU A 247 9.87 -7.99 7.64
C LEU A 247 9.89 -7.77 6.13
N ILE A 248 9.57 -6.54 5.72
CA ILE A 248 9.63 -6.09 4.34
C ILE A 248 10.89 -5.24 4.17
N LYS A 249 11.73 -5.55 3.18
CA LYS A 249 12.98 -4.82 2.91
C LYS A 249 13.14 -4.51 1.43
N LEU A 250 13.38 -3.25 1.11
CA LEU A 250 13.84 -2.83 -0.21
C LEU A 250 15.34 -3.11 -0.34
N SER A 251 15.77 -3.68 -1.46
CA SER A 251 17.18 -3.91 -1.73
C SER A 251 17.93 -2.58 -1.90
N PRO A 252 19.24 -2.52 -1.58
CA PRO A 252 20.02 -1.28 -1.69
C PRO A 252 20.08 -0.69 -3.11
N ASP A 253 19.99 -1.54 -4.14
CA ASP A 253 19.94 -1.14 -5.54
C ASP A 253 18.52 -0.71 -6.00
N GLY A 254 17.50 -0.85 -5.14
CA GLY A 254 16.12 -0.50 -5.45
C GLY A 254 15.43 -1.45 -6.43
N ARG A 255 15.97 -2.65 -6.65
CA ARG A 255 15.50 -3.59 -7.69
C ARG A 255 14.72 -4.78 -7.16
N ALA A 256 14.70 -4.99 -5.84
CA ALA A 256 14.00 -6.10 -5.22
C ALA A 256 13.35 -5.69 -3.90
N VAL A 257 12.19 -6.27 -3.60
CA VAL A 257 11.57 -6.21 -2.28
C VAL A 257 11.51 -7.62 -1.72
N ASN A 258 12.15 -7.82 -0.56
CA ASN A 258 12.09 -9.05 0.20
C ASN A 258 10.95 -8.97 1.21
N ILE A 259 10.12 -10.00 1.26
CA ILE A 259 9.09 -10.20 2.28
C ILE A 259 9.46 -11.45 3.06
N CYS A 260 9.96 -11.27 4.28
CA CYS A 260 10.31 -12.36 5.18
C CYS A 260 9.22 -12.53 6.22
N VAL A 261 8.66 -13.73 6.39
CA VAL A 261 7.67 -14.01 7.43
C VAL A 261 8.20 -15.04 8.42
N ARG A 262 7.82 -14.90 9.70
CA ARG A 262 8.14 -15.88 10.73
C ARG A 262 7.06 -16.03 11.79
N SER A 263 7.03 -17.20 12.41
CA SER A 263 6.25 -17.46 13.62
C SER A 263 7.00 -18.37 14.59
N GLU A 264 7.18 -17.92 15.82
CA GLU A 264 7.77 -18.73 16.90
C GLU A 264 6.84 -19.85 17.36
N GLN A 265 5.54 -19.76 17.08
CA GLN A 265 4.53 -20.76 17.43
C GLN A 265 4.22 -21.70 16.26
N ALA A 266 5.05 -21.69 15.22
CA ALA A 266 4.84 -22.46 14.00
C ALA A 266 3.46 -22.25 13.33
N ASP A 267 2.89 -21.05 13.44
CA ASP A 267 1.61 -20.69 12.82
C ASP A 267 1.78 -20.43 11.31
N LYS A 268 1.98 -21.51 10.55
CA LYS A 268 2.15 -21.46 9.09
C LYS A 268 0.94 -20.86 8.36
N PRO A 269 -0.33 -21.17 8.71
CA PRO A 269 -1.49 -20.55 8.06
C PRO A 269 -1.49 -19.02 8.16
N SER A 270 -1.26 -18.46 9.35
CA SER A 270 -1.20 -17.00 9.52
C SER A 270 0.00 -16.38 8.81
N CYS A 271 1.16 -17.07 8.78
CA CYS A 271 2.31 -16.64 7.99
C CYS A 271 1.98 -16.54 6.48
N ARG A 272 1.25 -17.51 5.94
CA ARG A 272 0.82 -17.47 4.53
C ARG A 272 -0.17 -16.34 4.26
N GLN A 273 -1.08 -16.07 5.20
CA GLN A 273 -2.05 -14.98 5.06
C GLN A 273 -1.37 -13.60 5.03
N ILE A 274 -0.45 -13.32 5.95
CA ILE A 274 0.24 -12.02 5.97
C ILE A 274 1.16 -11.86 4.76
N LEU A 275 1.82 -12.93 4.30
CA LEU A 275 2.63 -12.93 3.10
C LEU A 275 1.80 -12.55 1.87
N GLN A 276 0.67 -13.25 1.65
CA GLN A 276 -0.23 -12.98 0.53
C GLN A 276 -0.80 -11.55 0.58
N LEU A 277 -1.14 -11.05 1.76
CA LEU A 277 -1.61 -9.67 1.93
C LEU A 277 -0.56 -8.66 1.47
N ILE A 278 0.69 -8.83 1.90
CA ILE A 278 1.79 -7.93 1.53
C ILE A 278 2.11 -8.04 0.02
N GLU A 279 2.08 -9.24 -0.55
CA GLU A 279 2.26 -9.46 -1.99
C GLU A 279 1.19 -8.74 -2.82
N ASN A 280 -0.06 -8.81 -2.38
CA ASN A 280 -1.15 -8.09 -3.03
C ASN A 280 -0.94 -6.57 -2.96
N ILE A 281 -0.48 -6.05 -1.81
CA ILE A 281 -0.13 -4.63 -1.67
C ILE A 281 0.99 -4.25 -2.64
N LEU A 282 2.09 -5.02 -2.70
CA LEU A 282 3.19 -4.74 -3.61
C LEU A 282 2.74 -4.76 -5.07
N THR A 283 1.97 -5.77 -5.47
CA THR A 283 1.51 -5.96 -6.85
C THR A 283 0.61 -4.80 -7.28
N ASN A 284 -0.35 -4.42 -6.43
CA ASN A 284 -1.22 -3.28 -6.70
C ASN A 284 -0.43 -1.98 -6.79
N GLU A 285 0.55 -1.76 -5.90
CA GLU A 285 1.40 -0.56 -5.96
C GLU A 285 2.34 -0.54 -7.15
N LEU A 286 2.80 -1.70 -7.64
CA LEU A 286 3.59 -1.78 -8.87
C LEU A 286 2.75 -1.42 -10.09
N ASP A 287 1.54 -1.95 -10.20
CA ASP A 287 0.59 -1.61 -11.26
C ASP A 287 0.20 -0.11 -11.20
N GLU A 288 0.09 0.44 -9.98
CA GLU A 288 -0.23 1.85 -9.71
C GLU A 288 0.96 2.83 -9.72
N CYS A 289 2.22 2.39 -9.68
CA CYS A 289 3.38 3.28 -9.75
C CYS A 289 4.17 3.11 -11.05
N SER A 290 4.35 1.89 -11.53
CA SER A 290 5.30 1.55 -12.59
C SER A 290 4.78 0.39 -13.47
N PRO A 291 3.73 0.61 -14.28
CA PRO A 291 3.03 -0.48 -14.98
C PRO A 291 3.89 -1.07 -16.13
N GLY A 292 4.91 -0.34 -16.55
CA GLY A 292 5.91 -0.82 -17.53
C GLY A 292 7.03 -1.66 -16.92
N THR A 293 7.21 -1.64 -15.59
CA THR A 293 8.27 -2.39 -14.91
C THR A 293 7.84 -3.85 -14.80
N LYS A 294 8.57 -4.73 -15.48
CA LYS A 294 8.35 -6.17 -15.35
C LYS A 294 9.01 -6.67 -14.08
N THR A 295 8.30 -7.55 -13.37
CA THR A 295 8.82 -8.18 -12.15
C THR A 295 8.73 -9.69 -12.23
N GLU A 296 9.64 -10.36 -11.54
CA GLU A 296 9.68 -11.79 -11.34
C GLU A 296 9.52 -12.11 -9.84
N GLU A 297 8.77 -13.17 -9.57
CA GLU A 297 8.62 -13.72 -8.23
C GLU A 297 9.73 -14.73 -7.96
N ARG A 298 10.29 -14.67 -6.76
CA ARG A 298 11.37 -15.54 -6.28
C ARG A 298 11.09 -15.98 -4.86
N VAL A 299 11.65 -17.12 -4.47
CA VAL A 299 11.49 -17.69 -3.12
C VAL A 299 12.76 -17.44 -2.30
N LEU A 300 12.63 -16.93 -1.08
CA LEU A 300 13.77 -16.64 -0.21
C LEU A 300 14.34 -17.92 0.40
N SER A 301 15.67 -17.95 0.59
CA SER A 301 16.37 -19.05 1.29
C SER A 301 15.95 -19.12 2.76
N ALA A 302 15.29 -20.22 3.14
CA ALA A 302 14.85 -20.47 4.51
C ALA A 302 16.03 -20.51 5.48
N ARG A 303 17.16 -21.08 5.05
CA ARG A 303 18.41 -21.07 5.81
C ARG A 303 18.94 -19.66 6.05
N ALA A 304 18.98 -18.81 5.01
CA ALA A 304 19.45 -17.44 5.18
C ALA A 304 18.56 -16.63 6.14
N LEU A 305 17.24 -16.89 6.11
CA LEU A 305 16.28 -16.31 7.04
C LEU A 305 16.52 -16.78 8.49
N ARG A 306 16.69 -18.09 8.72
CA ARG A 306 16.99 -18.67 10.05
C ARG A 306 18.31 -18.18 10.62
N GLU A 307 19.31 -17.97 9.78
CA GLU A 307 20.62 -17.48 10.17
C GLU A 307 20.66 -15.94 10.30
N HIS A 308 19.56 -15.23 10.05
CA HIS A 308 19.47 -13.77 10.12
C HIS A 308 20.54 -13.05 9.29
N ARG A 309 20.83 -13.58 8.10
CA ARG A 309 21.81 -12.97 7.20
C ARG A 309 21.31 -11.61 6.72
N GLU A 310 22.24 -10.67 6.57
CA GLU A 310 21.93 -9.33 6.03
C GLU A 310 21.49 -9.42 4.57
N GLU A 311 22.23 -10.19 3.77
CA GLU A 311 21.87 -10.53 2.39
C GLU A 311 21.15 -11.87 2.35
N VAL A 312 19.88 -11.84 1.94
CA VAL A 312 19.02 -13.02 1.81
C VAL A 312 19.03 -13.48 0.36
N TYR A 313 19.46 -14.72 0.14
CA TYR A 313 19.47 -15.36 -1.17
C TYR A 313 18.04 -15.72 -1.61
N SER A 314 17.82 -15.78 -2.92
CA SER A 314 16.53 -16.13 -3.51
C SER A 314 16.65 -17.03 -4.74
N TYR A 315 15.68 -17.93 -4.91
CA TYR A 315 15.59 -18.88 -6.02
C TYR A 315 14.48 -18.47 -6.98
N SER A 316 14.69 -18.62 -8.28
CA SER A 316 13.63 -18.40 -9.27
C SER A 316 12.57 -19.51 -9.18
N MET A 317 11.36 -19.21 -9.64
CA MET A 317 10.30 -20.23 -9.71
C MET A 317 10.68 -21.41 -10.61
N ASP A 318 11.44 -21.17 -11.70
CA ASP A 318 11.97 -22.26 -12.54
C ASP A 318 12.89 -23.22 -11.76
N GLN A 319 13.73 -22.70 -10.87
CA GLN A 319 14.59 -23.53 -10.02
C GLN A 319 13.75 -24.35 -9.03
N ILE A 320 12.71 -23.74 -8.47
CA ILE A 320 11.79 -24.39 -7.53
C ILE A 320 10.98 -25.49 -8.24
N ASP A 321 10.43 -25.22 -9.41
CA ASP A 321 9.62 -26.17 -10.16
C ASP A 321 10.45 -27.34 -10.69
N LYS A 322 11.70 -27.08 -11.11
CA LYS A 322 12.66 -28.14 -11.41
C LYS A 322 12.95 -29.01 -10.19
N ALA A 323 13.18 -28.40 -9.02
CA ALA A 323 13.44 -29.15 -7.80
C ALA A 323 12.23 -30.00 -7.38
N LYS A 324 11.00 -29.50 -7.51
CA LYS A 324 9.75 -30.27 -7.28
C LYS A 324 9.62 -31.48 -8.18
N ALA A 325 10.06 -31.38 -9.44
CA ALA A 325 9.99 -32.48 -10.40
C ALA A 325 11.04 -33.57 -10.16
N GLU A 326 12.12 -33.24 -9.44
CA GLU A 326 13.25 -34.15 -9.19
C GLU A 326 13.21 -34.76 -7.79
N HIS A 327 13.75 -34.05 -6.79
CA HIS A 327 14.00 -34.58 -5.45
C HIS A 327 13.46 -33.71 -4.32
N PHE A 328 12.69 -32.67 -4.63
CA PHE A 328 12.24 -31.64 -3.69
C PHE A 328 13.39 -30.90 -3.00
N ILE A 329 14.57 -30.91 -3.61
CA ILE A 329 15.77 -30.25 -3.09
C ILE A 329 16.28 -29.24 -4.11
N VAL A 330 16.44 -28.00 -3.68
CA VAL A 330 17.13 -26.95 -4.43
C VAL A 330 18.58 -26.91 -4.01
N TYR A 331 19.50 -26.91 -4.98
CA TYR A 331 20.93 -26.74 -4.72
C TYR A 331 21.34 -25.28 -4.92
N HIS A 332 22.06 -24.72 -3.96
CA HIS A 332 22.60 -23.38 -4.05
C HIS A 332 23.99 -23.42 -4.71
N ASP A 333 24.06 -23.03 -5.99
CA ASP A 333 25.26 -23.17 -6.82
C ASP A 333 26.51 -22.45 -6.25
N ILE A 334 26.34 -21.28 -5.63
CA ILE A 334 27.46 -20.46 -5.12
C ILE A 334 27.95 -20.94 -3.75
N LEU A 335 27.03 -21.23 -2.82
CA LEU A 335 27.35 -21.53 -1.43
C LEU A 335 27.44 -23.03 -1.13
N GLY A 336 27.06 -23.88 -2.08
CA GLY A 336 27.27 -25.31 -2.05
C GLY A 336 26.39 -26.09 -1.07
N PHE A 337 25.34 -25.47 -0.52
CA PHE A 337 24.36 -26.15 0.33
C PHE A 337 23.07 -26.44 -0.43
N SER A 338 22.23 -27.30 0.14
CA SER A 338 20.93 -27.67 -0.39
C SER A 338 19.80 -27.30 0.57
N GLU A 339 18.63 -26.98 0.04
CA GLU A 339 17.43 -26.66 0.82
C GLU A 339 16.23 -27.45 0.32
N ASP A 340 15.32 -27.79 1.24
CA ASP A 340 14.09 -28.50 0.94
C ASP A 340 13.02 -27.52 0.42
N VAL A 341 12.30 -27.90 -0.63
CA VAL A 341 11.30 -27.05 -1.28
C VAL A 341 10.12 -26.73 -0.35
N ASP A 342 9.70 -27.67 0.51
CA ASP A 342 8.59 -27.44 1.45
C ASP A 342 9.01 -26.46 2.55
N ASP A 343 10.28 -26.52 2.97
CA ASP A 343 10.87 -25.51 3.86
C ASP A 343 10.84 -24.11 3.23
N LEU A 344 11.24 -24.01 1.96
CA LEU A 344 11.26 -22.74 1.23
C LEU A 344 9.86 -22.13 1.00
N LEU A 345 8.87 -22.96 0.65
CA LEU A 345 7.53 -22.49 0.28
C LEU A 345 6.55 -22.38 1.44
N TYR A 346 6.68 -23.25 2.44
CA TYR A 346 5.68 -23.45 3.47
C TYR A 346 6.24 -23.41 4.89
N GLY A 347 7.56 -23.27 5.05
CA GLY A 347 8.21 -23.26 6.36
C GLY A 347 8.34 -24.64 6.99
N GLY A 348 8.43 -25.68 6.15
CA GLY A 348 8.68 -27.07 6.52
C GLY A 348 7.45 -27.96 6.33
N ARG A 349 7.64 -29.28 6.38
CA ARG A 349 6.52 -30.23 6.37
C ARG A 349 5.71 -30.12 7.67
N ASP A 350 4.41 -30.39 7.57
CA ASP A 350 3.56 -30.50 8.75
C ASP A 350 3.85 -31.87 9.38
N ASP A 351 4.52 -31.89 10.54
CA ASP A 351 4.83 -33.14 11.26
C ASP A 351 3.55 -33.94 11.61
N GLU A 352 2.38 -33.29 11.60
CA GLU A 352 1.06 -33.93 11.78
C GLU A 352 0.60 -34.74 10.56
N GLU A 353 1.12 -34.50 9.35
CA GLU A 353 0.81 -35.34 8.18
C GLU A 353 1.60 -36.67 8.21
N ASP A 354 2.77 -36.69 8.84
CA ASP A 354 3.64 -37.88 8.94
C ASP A 354 3.22 -38.84 10.07
N GLU A 355 2.43 -38.40 11.06
CA GLU A 355 1.78 -39.28 12.05
C GLU A 355 0.47 -39.92 11.55
N ILE A 356 -0.09 -39.45 10.43
CA ILE A 356 -1.21 -40.10 9.72
C ILE A 356 -0.66 -40.93 8.55
N GLY A 357 0.40 -41.69 8.81
CA GLY A 357 0.82 -42.78 7.96
C GLY A 357 -0.14 -43.98 8.08
N ALA A 358 -0.81 -44.29 6.97
CA ALA A 358 -1.50 -45.56 6.65
C ALA A 358 -3.01 -45.68 6.97
N VAL A 359 -3.86 -45.00 6.18
CA VAL A 359 -4.98 -45.69 5.51
C VAL A 359 -5.17 -45.08 4.13
N GLY A 360 -4.88 -45.88 3.10
CA GLY A 360 -5.23 -45.51 1.73
C GLY A 360 -6.73 -45.33 1.58
N ASN A 361 -7.15 -44.25 0.92
CA ASN A 361 -8.18 -44.35 -0.10
C ASN A 361 -8.20 -43.13 -1.01
N THR A 362 -7.96 -43.44 -2.27
CA THR A 362 -8.34 -42.69 -3.46
C THR A 362 -9.68 -41.98 -3.30
N THR A 363 -9.71 -40.67 -3.51
CA THR A 363 -10.83 -40.04 -4.21
C THR A 363 -10.27 -38.97 -5.13
N LYS A 364 -10.12 -39.34 -6.41
CA LYS A 364 -10.07 -38.37 -7.50
C LYS A 364 -11.36 -37.57 -7.47
N GLN A 365 -11.33 -36.31 -7.04
CA GLN A 365 -12.34 -35.36 -7.44
C GLN A 365 -11.90 -34.73 -8.76
N MET A 366 -12.53 -35.18 -9.83
CA MET A 366 -12.53 -34.50 -11.13
C MET A 366 -13.08 -33.09 -10.94
N ILE A 367 -12.23 -32.08 -11.09
CA ILE A 367 -12.70 -30.73 -11.43
C ILE A 367 -12.97 -30.75 -12.93
N VAL A 368 -14.24 -30.88 -13.27
CA VAL A 368 -14.77 -30.70 -14.62
C VAL A 368 -14.51 -29.25 -15.03
N GLY A 369 -13.78 -29.07 -16.12
CA GLY A 369 -13.56 -27.77 -16.75
C GLY A 369 -14.88 -27.11 -17.15
N GLY A 370 -15.06 -25.87 -16.68
CA GLY A 370 -16.11 -24.96 -17.11
C GLY A 370 -15.49 -23.62 -17.45
N ASN A 371 -15.23 -23.39 -18.75
CA ASN A 371 -14.84 -22.10 -19.29
C ASN A 371 -15.90 -21.03 -18.96
N ARG A 372 -15.55 -20.05 -18.12
CA ARG A 372 -16.09 -18.68 -18.18
C ARG A 372 -14.99 -17.70 -17.77
N ASN A 373 -14.51 -16.94 -18.75
CA ASN A 373 -13.72 -15.73 -18.50
C ASN A 373 -14.61 -14.73 -17.76
N THR A 374 -14.28 -14.45 -16.50
CA THR A 374 -14.77 -13.25 -15.81
C THR A 374 -13.61 -12.27 -15.77
N ILE A 375 -13.64 -11.31 -16.68
CA ILE A 375 -12.76 -10.14 -16.65
C ILE A 375 -13.25 -9.27 -15.48
N ILE A 376 -12.45 -9.16 -14.42
CA ILE A 376 -12.68 -8.21 -13.34
C ILE A 376 -11.95 -6.93 -13.74
N ASN A 377 -12.70 -5.92 -14.19
CA ASN A 377 -12.18 -4.56 -14.37
C ASN A 377 -12.02 -3.89 -13.00
N PRO A 378 -10.91 -3.19 -12.72
CA PRO A 378 -10.73 -2.47 -11.47
C PRO A 378 -11.48 -1.14 -11.57
N GLY A 379 -12.65 -1.11 -10.94
CA GLY A 379 -13.45 0.10 -10.81
C GLY A 379 -14.59 -0.17 -9.84
N GLU A 380 -14.64 0.63 -8.78
CA GLU A 380 -15.71 0.72 -7.78
C GLU A 380 -15.65 -0.29 -6.62
N GLY A 381 -15.25 0.23 -5.45
CA GLY A 381 -15.92 0.01 -4.16
C GLY A 381 -16.23 -1.43 -3.74
N SER A 382 -15.28 -2.36 -3.83
CA SER A 382 -15.49 -3.73 -3.36
C SER A 382 -15.49 -3.78 -1.83
N VAL A 383 -16.67 -3.67 -1.23
CA VAL A 383 -16.92 -4.10 0.15
C VAL A 383 -16.83 -5.62 0.16
N VAL A 384 -15.76 -6.16 0.73
CA VAL A 384 -15.67 -7.59 1.05
C VAL A 384 -16.61 -7.85 2.22
N ASN A 385 -17.76 -8.45 1.93
CA ASN A 385 -18.71 -8.89 2.95
C ASN A 385 -18.16 -10.18 3.58
N VAL A 386 -17.57 -10.06 4.78
CA VAL A 386 -17.10 -11.23 5.55
C VAL A 386 -18.28 -11.87 6.25
N TYR A 387 -18.45 -13.16 5.98
CA TYR A 387 -19.44 -14.08 6.55
C TYR A 387 -19.59 -13.91 8.08
N HIS A 388 -20.81 -13.62 8.54
CA HIS A 388 -21.18 -13.72 9.96
C HIS A 388 -21.70 -15.14 10.24
N GLY A 389 -20.83 -15.97 10.81
CA GLY A 389 -21.19 -17.29 11.34
C GLY A 389 -21.75 -17.20 12.76
N ALA A 390 -22.94 -17.78 12.94
CA ALA A 390 -23.76 -17.96 14.14
C ALA A 390 -23.11 -17.76 15.53
N VAL A 391 -23.75 -16.89 16.32
CA VAL A 391 -23.56 -16.73 17.77
C VAL A 391 -24.16 -17.93 18.51
N GLY A 392 -23.30 -18.73 19.16
CA GLY A 392 -23.66 -19.73 20.17
C GLY A 392 -23.15 -19.27 21.55
N ALA A 393 -24.05 -19.22 22.52
CA ALA A 393 -23.88 -18.61 23.83
C ALA A 393 -22.77 -19.23 24.71
N VAL A 394 -21.96 -18.38 25.37
CA VAL A 394 -21.28 -18.71 26.63
C VAL A 394 -21.16 -17.46 27.52
N GLY A 395 -21.84 -17.51 28.67
CA GLY A 395 -21.35 -17.15 30.00
C GLY A 395 -20.87 -15.73 30.30
N GLN A 396 -21.70 -14.98 31.04
CA GLN A 396 -21.30 -13.82 31.84
C GLN A 396 -20.14 -14.15 32.79
N LEU A 397 -19.12 -13.28 32.85
CA LEU A 397 -18.34 -13.04 34.06
C LEU A 397 -18.13 -11.54 34.24
N GLN A 398 -18.50 -11.07 35.42
CA GLN A 398 -18.59 -9.69 35.87
C GLN A 398 -17.19 -9.11 36.15
N LEU A 399 -17.02 -7.84 35.76
CA LEU A 399 -15.98 -6.95 36.26
C LEU A 399 -16.48 -6.37 37.60
N GLU A 400 -15.74 -6.61 38.68
CA GLU A 400 -15.89 -5.84 39.92
C GLU A 400 -14.82 -4.75 39.98
N ASP A 401 -15.32 -3.51 40.03
CA ASP A 401 -14.58 -2.30 40.39
C ASP A 401 -14.19 -2.34 41.88
N HIS A 402 -12.96 -1.94 42.22
CA HIS A 402 -12.68 -1.36 43.53
C HIS A 402 -11.57 -0.30 43.46
N VAL A 403 -12.01 0.95 43.57
CA VAL A 403 -11.33 2.13 44.16
C VAL A 403 -12.12 2.36 45.47
N SER A 404 -11.61 2.68 46.66
CA SER A 404 -10.45 3.40 47.21
C SER A 404 -10.44 3.17 48.73
N GLU A 405 -9.31 3.34 49.41
CA GLU A 405 -9.12 4.34 50.51
C GLU A 405 -7.86 4.08 51.36
N THR A 406 -6.97 5.06 51.30
CA THR A 406 -6.18 5.69 52.37
C THR A 406 -6.16 5.06 53.78
N SER A 407 -4.95 4.88 54.34
CA SER A 407 -4.50 5.62 55.53
C SER A 407 -2.99 5.49 55.79
N SER A 408 -2.36 6.66 56.01
CA SER A 408 -1.22 7.03 56.87
C SER A 408 -0.23 5.95 57.36
N ASP A 409 1.07 6.14 57.10
CA ASP A 409 1.94 6.75 58.11
C ASP A 409 3.33 7.18 57.61
N ARG A 410 3.82 8.23 58.31
CA ARG A 410 5.03 9.03 58.14
C ARG A 410 6.34 8.28 58.44
N LEU A 411 7.44 8.74 57.85
CA LEU A 411 8.74 9.16 58.46
C LEU A 411 9.78 9.25 57.32
N ALA A 412 10.18 10.43 56.84
CA ALA A 412 11.13 11.41 57.39
C ALA A 412 12.62 11.10 57.09
N LEU A 413 13.29 12.11 56.49
CA LEU A 413 14.75 12.35 56.42
C LEU A 413 15.50 11.44 55.42
N GLU A 414 16.32 11.89 54.47
CA GLU A 414 17.08 13.12 54.20
C GLU A 414 17.13 13.40 52.69
#